data_AF-A0A376P425-F1
#
_entry.id   AF-A0A376P425-F1
#
_cell.length_a   1.000
_cell.length_b   1.000
_cell.length_c   1.000
_cell.angle_alpha   90.00
_cell.angle_beta   90.00
_cell.angle_gamma   90.00
#
_symmetry.space_group_name_H-M   'P 1'
#
loop_
_entity.id
_entity.type
_entity.pdbx_description
1 polymer ?
#
loop_
_entity_poly.entity_id
_entity_poly.type
_entity_poly.pdbx_seq_one_letter_code
_entity_poly.pdbx_strand_id
1 'polypeptide(L)'
;MTASVALYRVWQQQGGKAPAMMAGHSLGEYSALVCAGVIDFADAVRLVEMRGKFMQEAVPEGTGAMAAIIGLDDASIAKACEEAAEGQVVSPGKL
;
A
#
# COMPACT_ATOMS: atom_id res chain seq x y z
N MET A 1 9.30 -1.15 0.59
CA MET A 1 9.72 0.24 0.35
C MET A 1 11.22 0.35 0.06
N THR A 2 12.10 0.08 1.03
CA THR A 2 13.57 0.23 0.88
C THR A 2 14.15 -0.62 -0.24
N ALA A 3 13.71 -1.88 -0.35
CA ALA A 3 14.11 -2.78 -1.44
C ALA A 3 13.77 -2.20 -2.83
N SER A 4 12.56 -1.67 -3.01
CA SER A 4 12.11 -1.07 -4.28
C SER A 4 12.96 0.15 -4.65
N VAL A 5 13.28 1.03 -3.69
CA VAL A 5 14.15 2.19 -3.91
C VAL A 5 15.58 1.75 -4.25
N ALA A 6 16.10 0.72 -3.57
CA ALA A 6 17.43 0.18 -3.86
C ALA A 6 17.51 -0.38 -5.29
N LEU A 7 16.50 -1.16 -5.71
CA LEU A 7 16.41 -1.69 -7.07
C LEU A 7 16.34 -0.57 -8.11
N TYR A 8 15.56 0.49 -7.86
CA TYR A 8 15.48 1.63 -8.76
C TYR A 8 16.83 2.37 -8.89
N ARG A 9 17.56 2.56 -7.79
CA ARG A 9 18.88 3.17 -7.82
C ARG A 9 19.89 2.33 -8.60
N VAL A 10 19.84 1.00 -8.45
CA VAL A 10 20.67 0.08 -9.25
C VAL A 10 20.30 0.17 -10.73
N TRP A 11 19.00 0.22 -11.07
CA TRP A 11 18.53 0.42 -12.44
C TRP A 11 19.11 1.71 -13.06
N GLN A 12 19.08 2.82 -12.32
CA GLN A 12 19.67 4.09 -12.76
C GLN A 12 21.19 3.98 -12.97
N GLN A 13 21.91 3.32 -12.05
CA GLN A 13 23.35 3.10 -12.17
C GLN A 13 23.75 2.27 -13.39
N GLN A 14 22.88 1.36 -13.84
CA GLN A 14 23.08 0.58 -15.06
C GLN A 14 22.70 1.32 -16.35
N GLY A 15 22.38 2.63 -16.27
CA GLY A 15 21.97 3.42 -17.44
C GLY A 15 20.51 3.17 -17.85
N GLY A 16 19.70 2.60 -16.95
CA GLY A 16 18.29 2.36 -17.18
C GLY A 16 17.51 3.64 -17.48
N LYS A 17 16.56 3.56 -18.41
CA LYS A 17 15.74 4.72 -18.81
C LYS A 17 14.91 5.24 -17.63
N ALA A 18 14.87 6.55 -17.46
CA ALA A 18 13.95 7.19 -16.52
C ALA A 18 12.50 7.04 -17.04
N PRO A 19 11.57 6.52 -16.21
CA PRO A 19 10.17 6.44 -16.59
C PRO A 19 9.55 7.85 -16.63
N ALA A 20 8.56 8.03 -17.49
CA ALA A 20 7.84 9.31 -17.59
C ALA A 20 6.89 9.55 -16.41
N MET A 21 6.45 8.46 -15.75
CA MET A 21 5.49 8.46 -14.64
C MET A 21 5.93 7.44 -13.60
N MET A 22 5.67 7.75 -12.32
CA MET A 22 5.88 6.85 -11.20
C MET A 22 4.56 6.62 -10.47
N ALA A 23 4.28 5.37 -10.10
CA ALA A 23 3.12 5.01 -9.31
C ALA A 23 3.47 3.85 -8.38
N GLY A 24 2.77 3.75 -7.25
CA GLY A 24 2.92 2.65 -6.32
C GLY A 24 1.64 2.44 -5.53
N HIS A 25 1.31 1.18 -5.26
CA HIS A 25 0.11 0.80 -4.54
C HIS A 25 0.40 0.67 -3.03
N SER A 26 -0.45 1.26 -2.18
CA SER A 26 -0.35 1.19 -0.72
C SER A 26 1.06 1.60 -0.25
N LEU A 27 1.81 0.72 0.41
CA LEU A 27 3.19 1.00 0.84
C LEU A 27 4.14 1.38 -0.33
N GLY A 28 3.82 0.93 -1.55
CA GLY A 28 4.59 1.23 -2.75
C GLY A 28 4.55 2.71 -3.16
N GLU A 29 3.52 3.46 -2.75
CA GLU A 29 3.40 4.89 -3.07
C GLU A 29 4.59 5.69 -2.54
N TYR A 30 5.04 5.39 -1.31
CA TYR A 30 6.25 6.00 -0.73
C TYR A 30 7.50 5.71 -1.55
N SER A 31 7.64 4.49 -2.09
CA SER A 31 8.74 4.17 -3.01
C SER A 31 8.64 4.99 -4.29
N ALA A 32 7.45 5.13 -4.87
CA ALA A 32 7.25 5.93 -6.08
C ALA A 32 7.60 7.41 -5.85
N LEU A 33 7.16 7.99 -4.73
CA LEU A 33 7.46 9.38 -4.35
C LEU A 33 8.97 9.61 -4.13
N VAL A 34 9.67 8.67 -3.47
CA VAL A 34 11.14 8.74 -3.31
C VAL A 34 11.83 8.65 -4.68
N CYS A 35 11.44 7.69 -5.51
CA CYS A 35 12.06 7.50 -6.83
C CYS A 35 11.75 8.66 -7.78
N ALA A 36 10.63 9.36 -7.60
CA ALA A 36 10.29 10.59 -8.32
C ALA A 36 10.98 11.85 -7.75
N GLY A 37 11.70 11.74 -6.63
CA GLY A 37 12.37 12.87 -5.97
C GLY A 37 11.43 13.82 -5.24
N VAL A 38 10.20 13.39 -4.93
CA VAL A 38 9.19 14.21 -4.24
C VAL A 38 9.43 14.25 -2.73
N ILE A 39 9.90 13.15 -2.15
CA ILE A 39 10.24 13.06 -0.73
C ILE A 39 11.63 12.43 -0.55
N ASP A 40 12.35 12.90 0.46
CA ASP A 40 13.65 12.33 0.80
C ASP A 40 13.52 10.91 1.34
N PHE A 41 14.51 10.07 1.01
CA PHE A 41 14.51 8.66 1.43
C PHE A 41 14.43 8.50 2.95
N ALA A 42 15.18 9.30 3.70
CA ALA A 42 15.19 9.24 5.16
C ALA A 42 13.82 9.62 5.76
N ASP A 43 13.13 10.57 5.15
CA ASP A 43 11.79 11.00 5.58
C ASP A 43 10.74 9.94 5.23
N ALA A 44 10.83 9.35 4.04
CA ALA A 44 9.97 8.25 3.65
C ALA A 44 10.11 7.03 4.59
N VAL A 45 11.32 6.70 5.03
CA VAL A 45 11.54 5.62 6.02
C VAL A 45 10.81 5.94 7.34
N ARG A 46 10.94 7.17 7.84
CA ARG A 46 10.25 7.61 9.07
C ARG A 46 8.73 7.60 8.91
N LEU A 47 8.20 8.07 7.78
CA LEU A 47 6.77 8.04 7.49
C LEU A 47 6.22 6.62 7.44
N VAL A 48 6.95 5.69 6.82
CA VAL A 48 6.54 4.27 6.73
C VAL A 48 6.55 3.60 8.10
N GLU A 49 7.54 3.90 8.94
CA GLU A 49 7.62 3.38 10.31
C GLU A 49 6.45 3.87 11.16
N MET A 50 6.17 5.19 11.16
CA MET A 50 4.99 5.74 11.83
C MET A 50 3.68 5.16 11.29
N ARG A 51 3.55 4.98 9.97
CA ARG A 51 2.37 4.35 9.36
C ARG A 51 2.16 2.93 9.90
N GLY A 52 3.23 2.12 9.94
CA GLY A 52 3.17 0.77 10.49
C GLY A 52 2.76 0.75 11.95
N LYS A 53 3.32 1.66 12.76
CA LYS A 53 2.96 1.82 14.17
C LYS A 53 1.49 2.19 14.35
N PHE A 54 1.00 3.21 13.65
CA PHE A 54 -0.41 3.63 13.77
C PHE A 54 -1.38 2.55 13.28
N MET A 55 -1.01 1.78 12.25
CA MET A 55 -1.81 0.63 11.81
C MET A 55 -1.91 -0.45 12.89
N GLN A 56 -0.83 -0.73 13.61
CA GLN A 56 -0.83 -1.70 14.72
C GLN A 56 -1.59 -1.17 15.95
N GLU A 57 -1.51 0.13 16.24
CA GLU A 57 -2.22 0.75 17.36
C GLU A 57 -3.73 0.85 17.12
N ALA A 58 -4.16 0.97 15.86
CA ALA A 58 -5.58 1.16 15.51
C ALA A 58 -6.45 -0.08 15.74
N VAL A 59 -5.86 -1.29 15.68
CA VAL A 59 -6.61 -2.54 15.80
C VAL A 59 -5.82 -3.52 16.69
N PRO A 60 -6.42 -4.06 17.77
CA PRO A 60 -5.74 -5.03 18.62
C PRO A 60 -5.20 -6.22 17.83
N GLU A 61 -4.05 -6.74 18.23
CA GLU A 61 -3.43 -7.88 17.57
C GLU A 61 -4.40 -9.07 17.52
N GLY A 62 -4.50 -9.72 16.36
CA GLY A 62 -5.45 -10.81 16.12
C GLY A 62 -6.90 -10.38 15.84
N THR A 63 -7.19 -9.07 15.86
CA THR A 63 -8.50 -8.52 15.49
C THR A 63 -8.44 -7.92 14.08
N GLY A 64 -9.41 -8.23 13.24
CA GLY A 64 -9.44 -7.81 11.83
C GLY A 64 -8.80 -8.84 10.88
N ALA A 65 -9.37 -8.95 9.68
CA ALA A 65 -8.92 -9.87 8.64
C ALA A 65 -9.05 -9.21 7.25
N MET A 66 -8.27 -9.68 6.29
CA MET A 66 -8.36 -9.28 4.89
C MET A 66 -8.45 -10.53 4.02
N ALA A 67 -9.40 -10.54 3.09
CA ALA A 67 -9.58 -11.62 2.13
C ALA A 67 -9.52 -11.06 0.70
N ALA A 68 -8.89 -11.80 -0.21
CA ALA A 68 -8.91 -11.50 -1.63
C ALA A 68 -10.09 -12.22 -2.29
N ILE A 69 -10.89 -11.48 -3.06
CA ILE A 69 -12.05 -12.00 -3.78
C ILE A 69 -11.74 -11.96 -5.27
N ILE A 70 -11.99 -13.06 -5.98
CA ILE A 70 -11.71 -13.20 -7.41
C ILE A 70 -13.01 -13.54 -8.14
N GLY A 71 -13.30 -12.82 -9.22
CA GLY A 71 -14.39 -13.16 -10.15
C GLY A 71 -15.78 -12.64 -9.79
N LEU A 72 -15.91 -11.83 -8.74
CA LEU A 72 -17.13 -11.07 -8.42
C LEU A 72 -16.98 -9.60 -8.82
N ASP A 73 -18.09 -8.98 -9.21
CA ASP A 73 -18.13 -7.54 -9.50
C ASP A 73 -18.21 -6.69 -8.22
N ASP A 74 -17.85 -5.41 -8.35
CA ASP A 74 -17.79 -4.46 -7.23
C ASP A 74 -19.12 -4.35 -6.46
N ALA A 75 -20.27 -4.40 -7.15
CA ALA A 75 -21.58 -4.25 -6.50
C ALA A 75 -21.92 -5.49 -5.68
N SER A 76 -21.64 -6.68 -6.21
CA SER A 76 -21.78 -7.94 -5.48
C SER A 76 -20.88 -8.00 -4.25
N ILE A 77 -19.63 -7.53 -4.35
CA ILE A 77 -18.70 -7.47 -3.20
C ILE A 77 -19.20 -6.49 -2.14
N ALA A 78 -19.61 -5.29 -2.54
CA ALA A 78 -20.14 -4.29 -1.60
C ALA A 78 -21.35 -4.82 -0.82
N LYS A 79 -22.28 -5.47 -1.53
CA LYS A 79 -23.45 -6.10 -0.91
C LYS A 79 -23.05 -7.21 0.07
N ALA A 80 -22.11 -8.08 -0.31
CA ALA A 80 -21.62 -9.14 0.57
C ALA A 80 -20.95 -8.59 1.84
N CYS A 81 -20.21 -7.48 1.73
CA CYS A 81 -19.64 -6.79 2.89
C CYS A 81 -20.72 -6.25 3.83
N GLU A 82 -21.77 -5.62 3.30
CA GLU A 82 -22.90 -5.12 4.11
C GLU A 82 -23.64 -6.27 4.83
N GLU A 83 -23.93 -7.35 4.13
CA GLU A 83 -24.62 -8.52 4.70
C GLU A 83 -23.77 -9.23 5.77
N ALA A 84 -22.46 -9.33 5.58
CA ALA A 84 -21.53 -9.97 6.51
C ALA A 84 -21.12 -9.09 7.70
N ALA A 85 -21.48 -7.80 7.69
CA ALA A 85 -21.02 -6.85 8.69
C ALA A 85 -21.48 -7.23 10.10
N GLU A 86 -22.70 -7.75 10.27
CA GLU A 86 -23.25 -8.24 11.56
C GLU A 86 -23.00 -7.29 12.76
N GLY A 87 -23.09 -5.98 12.53
CA GLY A 87 -22.84 -4.95 13.55
C GLY A 87 -21.37 -4.56 13.76
N GLN A 88 -20.46 -5.16 13.00
CA GLN A 88 -19.05 -4.78 12.86
C GLN A 88 -18.80 -4.04 11.54
N VAL A 89 -17.52 -3.70 11.27
CA VAL A 89 -17.10 -3.03 10.04
C VAL A 89 -16.51 -4.05 9.08
N VAL A 90 -17.15 -4.21 7.92
CA VAL A 90 -16.64 -4.96 6.77
C VAL A 90 -16.75 -4.07 5.55
N SER A 91 -15.64 -3.85 4.85
CA SER A 91 -15.58 -2.91 3.73
C SER A 91 -14.90 -3.52 2.52
N PRO A 92 -15.37 -3.23 1.30
CA PRO A 92 -14.66 -3.63 0.09
C PRO A 92 -13.31 -2.92 0.01
N GLY A 93 -12.23 -3.69 -0.17
CA GLY A 93 -10.91 -3.18 -0.51
C GLY A 93 -10.70 -3.21 -2.02
N LYS A 94 -10.13 -2.15 -2.59
CA LYS A 94 -9.64 -2.15 -3.98
C LYS A 94 -8.12 -2.26 -3.97
N LEU A 95 -7.59 -3.20 -4.77
CA LEU A 95 -6.17 -3.30 -5.13
C LEU A 95 -5.88 -2.42 -6.36
#